data_AF-A0A2V6WQ59-F1
#
_entry.id   AF-A0A2V6WQ59-F1
#
_cell.length_a   1.000
_cell.length_b   1.000
_cell.length_c   1.000
_cell.angle_alpha   90.00
_cell.angle_beta   90.00
_cell.angle_gamma   90.00
#
_symmetry.space_group_name_H-M   'P 1'
#
loop_
_entity.id
_entity.type
_entity.pdbx_description
1 polymer ?
#
loop_
_entity_poly.entity_id
_entity_poly.type
_entity_poly.pdbx_seq_one_letter_code
_entity_poly.pdbx_strand_id
1 'polypeptide(L)'
;SPRRFNHHTAPTAMVYGLREALRAVREEGLEARFARHQLHGDALRAGLDALGLALFGKEPRERRLSFLTPVVEPDGVDELRVRRRLVEDFGVEIGAAFGQLQGKIWRIGTMG
;
A
#
# COMPACT_ATOMS: atom_id res chain seq x y z
N SER A 1 -23.38 -4.50 30.51
CA SER A 1 -23.63 -5.59 31.48
C SER A 1 -22.37 -5.86 32.27
N PRO A 2 -22.43 -5.98 33.62
CA PRO A 2 -21.29 -6.34 34.47
C PRO A 2 -20.60 -7.66 34.04
N ARG A 3 -21.33 -8.52 33.33
CA ARG A 3 -20.86 -9.84 32.86
C ARG A 3 -19.97 -9.79 31.61
N ARG A 4 -19.69 -8.62 31.02
CA ARG A 4 -18.89 -8.43 29.77
C ARG A 4 -19.20 -9.47 28.70
N PHE A 5 -20.49 -9.74 28.47
CA PHE A 5 -20.90 -10.68 27.43
C PHE A 5 -20.78 -9.98 26.07
N ASN A 6 -20.16 -10.65 25.09
CA ASN A 6 -20.18 -10.16 23.71
C ASN A 6 -21.62 -10.20 23.20
N HIS A 7 -22.06 -9.15 22.50
CA HIS A 7 -23.40 -9.12 21.88
C HIS A 7 -23.55 -10.21 20.80
N HIS A 8 -22.45 -10.58 20.14
CA HIS A 8 -22.35 -11.60 19.09
C HIS A 8 -21.03 -12.36 19.23
N THR A 9 -20.88 -13.50 18.54
CA THR A 9 -19.61 -14.24 18.51
C THR A 9 -18.50 -13.35 17.95
N ALA A 10 -17.51 -13.02 18.77
CA ALA A 10 -16.39 -12.20 18.35
C ALA A 10 -15.46 -12.98 17.41
N PRO A 11 -14.80 -12.33 16.44
CA PRO A 11 -13.77 -12.95 15.61
C PRO A 11 -12.47 -13.10 16.42
N THR A 12 -12.47 -14.03 17.39
CA THR A 12 -11.42 -14.19 18.40
C THR A 12 -10.01 -14.20 17.82
N ALA A 13 -9.79 -14.94 16.72
CA ALA A 13 -8.49 -15.01 16.06
C ALA A 13 -8.04 -13.64 15.50
N MET A 14 -8.95 -12.86 14.91
CA MET A 14 -8.63 -11.52 14.39
C MET A 14 -8.34 -10.53 15.53
N VAL A 15 -8.98 -10.69 16.69
CA VAL A 15 -8.70 -9.86 17.87
C VAL A 15 -7.27 -10.11 18.38
N TYR A 16 -6.85 -11.38 18.43
CA TYR A 16 -5.46 -11.70 18.76
C TYR A 16 -4.48 -11.19 17.70
N GLY A 17 -4.80 -11.33 16.41
CA GLY A 17 -3.98 -10.77 15.33
C GLY A 17 -3.83 -9.25 15.43
N LEU A 18 -4.92 -8.53 15.71
CA LEU A 18 -4.89 -7.08 15.93
C LEU A 18 -4.05 -6.71 17.14
N ARG A 19 -4.16 -7.45 18.25
CA ARG A 19 -3.35 -7.24 19.45
C ARG A 19 -1.86 -7.33 19.13
N GLU A 20 -1.44 -8.36 18.41
CA GLU A 20 -0.03 -8.54 18.04
C GLU A 20 0.43 -7.48 17.03
N ALA A 21 -0.40 -7.09 16.07
CA ALA A 21 -0.08 -6.00 15.15
C ALA A 21 0.13 -4.67 15.90
N LEU A 22 -0.73 -4.34 16.85
CA LEU A 22 -0.60 -3.14 17.70
C LEU A 22 0.64 -3.22 18.61
N ARG A 23 0.97 -4.42 19.12
CA ARG A 23 2.20 -4.64 19.88
C ARG A 23 3.43 -4.33 19.03
N ALA A 24 3.49 -4.84 17.80
CA ALA A 24 4.60 -4.56 16.88
C ALA A 24 4.72 -3.05 16.55
N VAL A 25 3.60 -2.36 16.31
CA VAL A 25 3.58 -0.90 16.11
C VAL A 25 4.14 -0.17 17.33
N ARG A 26 3.76 -0.60 18.53
CA ARG A 26 4.23 0.02 19.78
C ARG A 26 5.70 -0.27 20.07
N GLU A 27 6.19 -1.46 19.75
CA GLU A 27 7.59 -1.86 19.91
C GLU A 27 8.52 -1.09 18.95
N GLU A 28 8.08 -0.85 17.71
CA GLU A 28 8.80 -0.02 16.72
C GLU A 28 8.77 1.48 17.09
N GLY A 29 7.62 1.98 17.56
CA GLY A 29 7.37 3.40 17.78
C GLY A 29 6.81 4.11 16.53
N LEU A 30 5.92 5.08 16.74
CA LEU A 30 5.20 5.72 15.63
C LEU A 30 6.14 6.55 14.75
N GLU A 31 7.06 7.30 15.36
CA GLU A 31 7.99 8.18 14.66
C GLU A 31 8.92 7.38 13.74
N ALA A 32 9.48 6.27 14.25
CA ALA A 32 10.32 5.36 13.48
C ALA A 32 9.52 4.71 12.34
N ARG A 33 8.29 4.26 12.62
CA ARG A 33 7.41 3.68 11.62
C ARG A 33 7.08 4.67 10.50
N PHE A 34 6.72 5.91 10.84
CA PHE A 34 6.44 6.96 9.85
C PHE A 34 7.66 7.29 9.00
N ALA A 35 8.84 7.44 9.62
CA ALA A 35 10.10 7.68 8.92
C ALA A 35 10.41 6.55 7.94
N ARG A 36 10.20 5.29 8.33
CA ARG A 36 10.42 4.12 7.47
C ARG A 36 9.47 4.08 6.27
N HIS A 37 8.18 4.35 6.47
CA HIS A 37 7.22 4.44 5.35
C HIS A 37 7.58 5.58 4.40
N GLN A 38 8.00 6.74 4.95
CA GLN A 38 8.44 7.88 4.13
C GLN A 38 9.67 7.51 3.28
N LEU A 39 10.68 6.90 3.90
CA LEU A 39 11.90 6.45 3.23
C LEU A 39 11.58 5.49 2.06
N HIS A 40 10.79 4.45 2.30
CA HIS A 40 10.45 3.48 1.26
C HIS A 40 9.57 4.09 0.16
N GLY A 41 8.62 4.96 0.52
CA GLY A 41 7.82 5.70 -0.45
C GLY A 41 8.67 6.58 -1.36
N ASP A 42 9.64 7.30 -0.79
CA ASP A 42 10.54 8.17 -1.56
C ASP A 42 11.50 7.38 -2.44
N ALA A 43 12.07 6.29 -1.92
CA ALA A 43 12.92 5.39 -2.70
C ALA A 43 12.17 4.80 -3.90
N LEU A 44 10.93 4.34 -3.69
CA LEU A 44 10.09 3.83 -4.76
C LEU A 44 9.80 4.92 -5.81
N ARG A 45 9.42 6.12 -5.38
CA ARG A 45 9.15 7.25 -6.28
C ARG A 45 10.38 7.63 -7.11
N ALA A 46 11.56 7.70 -6.49
CA ALA A 46 12.80 7.99 -7.18
C ALA A 46 13.17 6.90 -8.21
N GLY A 47 12.95 5.63 -7.85
CA GLY A 47 13.16 4.51 -8.78
C GLY A 47 12.21 4.55 -9.98
N LEU A 48 10.92 4.82 -9.74
CA LEU A 48 9.92 4.92 -10.81
C LEU A 48 10.21 6.10 -11.75
N ASP A 49 10.62 7.25 -11.20
CA ASP A 49 11.02 8.42 -11.98
C ASP A 49 12.27 8.13 -12.84
N ALA A 50 13.27 7.46 -12.27
CA ALA A 50 14.45 7.02 -13.01
C ALA A 50 14.14 5.99 -14.11
N LEU A 51 13.06 5.23 -13.96
CA LEU A 51 12.53 4.32 -15.00
C LEU A 51 11.68 5.05 -16.05
N GLY A 52 11.45 6.35 -15.91
CA GLY A 52 10.62 7.14 -16.82
C GLY A 52 9.12 6.92 -16.66
N LEU A 53 8.68 6.36 -15.53
CA LEU A 53 7.26 6.12 -15.25
C LEU A 53 6.62 7.35 -14.63
N ALA A 54 5.51 7.80 -15.22
CA ALA A 54 4.78 8.96 -14.71
C ALA A 54 3.99 8.61 -13.44
N LEU A 55 4.16 9.39 -12.38
CA LEU A 55 3.36 9.26 -11.16
C LEU A 55 2.01 9.94 -11.33
N PHE A 56 0.95 9.35 -10.78
CA PHE A 56 -0.38 9.94 -10.80
C PHE A 56 -0.54 10.99 -9.69
N GLY A 57 -1.15 12.12 -10.03
CA GLY A 57 -1.41 13.24 -9.13
C GLY A 57 -0.38 14.36 -9.25
N LYS A 58 -0.84 15.60 -9.03
CA LYS A 58 -0.02 16.82 -9.14
C LYS A 58 0.29 17.46 -7.78
N GLU A 59 -0.12 16.80 -6.70
CA GLU A 59 0.05 17.34 -5.35
C GLU A 59 1.54 17.44 -4.97
N PRO A 60 1.90 18.47 -4.18
CA PRO A 60 3.21 18.57 -3.55
C PRO A 60 3.54 17.35 -2.71
N ARG A 61 4.85 17.09 -2.53
CA ARG A 61 5.36 15.88 -1.87
C ARG A 61 4.78 15.69 -0.46
N GLU A 62 4.55 16.77 0.26
CA GLU A 62 4.04 16.79 1.64
C GLU A 62 2.59 16.30 1.76
N ARG A 63 1.84 16.35 0.66
CA ARG A 63 0.43 15.91 0.58
C ARG A 63 0.27 14.52 -0.03
N ARG A 64 1.37 13.86 -0.40
CA ARG A 64 1.34 12.50 -0.95
C ARG A 64 1.35 11.48 0.19
N LEU A 65 0.68 10.35 -0.03
CA LEU A 65 0.78 9.21 0.87
C LEU A 65 2.21 8.65 0.83
N SER A 66 2.77 8.38 2.01
CA SER A 66 4.11 7.78 2.13
C SER A 66 4.12 6.31 1.72
N PHE A 67 3.00 5.62 1.90
CA PHE A 67 2.90 4.15 1.78
C PHE A 67 2.15 3.68 0.52
N LEU A 68 1.75 4.59 -0.36
CA LEU A 68 1.04 4.27 -1.60
C LEU A 68 1.50 5.21 -2.72
N THR A 69 2.07 4.62 -3.77
CA THR A 69 2.52 5.36 -4.95
C THR A 69 1.68 4.94 -6.16
N PRO A 70 0.79 5.82 -6.66
CA PRO A 70 0.04 5.55 -7.87
C PRO A 70 0.87 5.91 -9.11
N VAL A 71 0.88 5.04 -10.11
CA VAL A 71 1.66 5.18 -11.35
C VAL A 71 0.71 5.19 -12.53
N VAL A 72 0.87 6.13 -13.45
CA VAL A 72 0.10 6.18 -14.68
C VAL A 72 0.52 5.01 -15.57
N GLU A 73 -0.47 4.31 -16.10
CA GLU A 73 -0.24 3.25 -17.08
C GLU A 73 0.39 3.85 -18.35
N PRO A 74 1.53 3.32 -18.83
CA PRO A 74 2.14 3.80 -20.06
C PRO A 74 1.29 3.50 -21.28
N ASP A 75 1.37 4.36 -22.30
CA ASP A 75 0.60 4.20 -23.53
C ASP A 75 0.87 2.84 -24.22
N GLY A 76 -0.20 2.15 -24.60
CA GLY A 76 -0.12 0.85 -25.28
C GLY A 76 0.23 -0.33 -24.35
N VAL A 77 0.32 -0.10 -23.04
CA VAL A 77 0.45 -1.16 -22.04
C VAL A 77 -0.94 -1.62 -21.59
N ASP A 78 -1.06 -2.89 -21.23
CA ASP A 78 -2.24 -3.47 -20.58
C ASP A 78 -1.89 -3.80 -19.13
N GLU A 79 -2.47 -3.03 -18.20
CA GLU A 79 -2.30 -3.15 -16.75
C GLU A 79 -2.48 -4.58 -16.24
N LEU A 80 -3.50 -5.27 -16.72
CA LEU A 80 -3.83 -6.62 -16.26
C LEU A 80 -2.76 -7.61 -16.70
N ARG A 81 -2.22 -7.42 -17.90
CA ARG A 81 -1.09 -8.23 -18.40
C ARG A 81 0.18 -7.97 -17.60
N VAL A 82 0.50 -6.71 -17.29
CA VAL A 82 1.68 -6.36 -16.48
C VAL A 82 1.58 -6.95 -15.09
N ARG A 83 0.44 -6.78 -14.42
CA ARG A 83 0.24 -7.32 -13.07
C ARG A 83 0.33 -8.83 -12.98
N ARG A 84 -0.24 -9.55 -13.97
CA ARG A 84 -0.08 -11.01 -14.04
C ARG A 84 1.39 -11.41 -14.14
N ARG A 85 2.15 -10.76 -15.04
CA ARG A 85 3.60 -11.03 -15.16
C ARG A 85 4.38 -10.72 -13.90
N LEU A 86 4.07 -9.62 -13.21
CA LEU A 86 4.72 -9.30 -11.93
C LEU A 86 4.53 -10.41 -10.89
N VAL A 87 3.32 -10.99 -10.81
CA VAL A 87 3.04 -12.10 -9.89
C VAL A 87 3.66 -13.41 -10.38
N GLU A 88 3.47 -13.77 -11.65
CA GLU A 88 3.88 -15.06 -12.22
C GLU A 88 5.40 -15.18 -12.36
N ASP A 89 6.07 -14.13 -12.85
CA ASP A 89 7.50 -14.17 -13.15
C ASP A 89 8.36 -13.71 -11.97
N PHE A 90 7.83 -12.85 -11.09
CA PHE A 90 8.61 -12.19 -10.02
C PHE A 90 8.03 -12.34 -8.60
N GLY A 91 6.82 -12.91 -8.44
CA GLY A 91 6.16 -13.01 -7.13
C GLY A 91 5.77 -11.64 -6.53
N VAL A 92 5.64 -10.61 -7.36
CA VAL A 92 5.33 -9.24 -6.93
C VAL A 92 3.87 -8.92 -7.23
N GLU A 93 3.09 -8.62 -6.19
CA GLU A 93 1.72 -8.16 -6.34
C GLU A 93 1.62 -6.63 -6.22
N ILE A 94 1.04 -5.99 -7.23
CA ILE A 94 0.62 -4.59 -7.18
C ILE A 94 -0.90 -4.49 -7.42
N GLY A 95 -1.52 -3.39 -7.01
CA GLY A 95 -2.97 -3.22 -7.06
C GLY A 95 -3.46 -2.50 -8.32
N ALA A 96 -4.64 -2.90 -8.82
CA ALA A 96 -5.44 -2.11 -9.75
C ALA A 96 -6.02 -0.89 -9.07
N ALA A 97 -6.30 0.16 -9.85
CA ALA A 97 -7.30 1.15 -9.47
C ALA A 97 -8.74 0.68 -9.74
N PHE A 98 -9.69 1.36 -9.10
CA PHE A 98 -11.12 1.08 -9.21
C PHE A 98 -11.87 2.36 -9.62
N GLY A 99 -13.12 2.21 -10.07
CA GLY A 99 -13.96 3.34 -10.45
C GLY A 99 -13.38 4.14 -11.62
N GLN A 100 -13.37 5.47 -11.53
CA GLN A 100 -12.96 6.36 -12.61
C GLN A 100 -11.49 6.21 -13.06
N LEU A 101 -10.67 5.53 -12.26
CA LEU A 101 -9.24 5.31 -12.48
C LEU A 101 -8.92 3.87 -12.93
N GLN A 102 -9.92 3.00 -13.06
CA GLN A 102 -9.73 1.63 -13.55
C GLN A 102 -9.10 1.64 -14.95
N GLY A 103 -8.03 0.87 -15.15
CA GLY A 103 -7.27 0.82 -16.41
C GLY A 103 -6.56 2.12 -16.78
N LYS A 104 -6.23 2.96 -15.78
CA LYS A 104 -5.48 4.21 -15.99
C LYS A 104 -4.23 4.31 -15.11
N ILE A 105 -4.27 3.68 -13.94
CA ILE A 105 -3.17 3.72 -12.99
C ILE A 105 -2.96 2.37 -12.31
N TRP A 106 -1.72 2.13 -11.89
CA TRP A 106 -1.32 1.09 -10.95
C TRP A 106 -1.20 1.68 -9.55
N ARG A 107 -1.36 0.84 -8.52
CA ARG A 107 -1.16 1.20 -7.12
C ARG A 107 -0.09 0.31 -6.50
N ILE A 108 1.04 0.91 -6.15
CA ILE A 108 2.15 0.21 -5.50
C ILE A 108 2.18 0.60 -4.02
N GLY A 109 1.96 -0.39 -3.15
CA GLY A 109 1.92 -0.20 -1.70
C GLY A 109 3.25 -0.52 -1.02
N THR A 110 3.69 0.34 -0.11
CA THR A 110 4.87 0.17 0.75
C THR A 110 4.44 0.26 2.22
N MET A 111 3.60 -0.70 2.65
CA MET A 111 2.88 -0.68 3.94
C MET A 111 3.46 -1.60 5.02
N GLY A 112 4.63 -2.22 4.78
CA GLY A 112 5.35 -2.94 5.82
C GLY A 112 5.77 -1.97 6.91
#